data_AF-A0A1M3NER0-F1
#
_entry.id   AF-A0A1M3NER0-F1
#
_cell.length_a   1.000
_cell.length_b   1.000
_cell.length_c   1.000
_cell.angle_alpha   90.00
_cell.angle_beta   90.00
_cell.angle_gamma   90.00
#
_symmetry.space_group_name_H-M   'P 1'
#
loop_
_entity.id
_entity.type
_entity.pdbx_description
1 polymer ?
#
loop_
_entity_poly.entity_id
_entity_poly.type
_entity_poly.pdbx_seq_one_letter_code
_entity_poly.pdbx_strand_id
1 'polypeptide(L)'
;MDHVNPKAFSGTETAVNLRVRCRAHNALYAGQVFGRAHVARRMDLRRNKCPPPTAASFETAARGLRSLGFREPEARRALETLATKRDMEAAPVETILREALLVLT
;
A
#
# COMPACT_ATOMS: atom_id res chain seq x y z
N MET A 1 18.45 1.54 0.78
CA MET A 1 19.32 2.68 0.48
C MET A 1 18.93 3.83 1.39
N ASP A 2 19.91 4.53 1.95
CA ASP A 2 19.74 5.68 2.84
C ASP A 2 20.90 6.66 2.65
N HIS A 3 20.80 7.85 3.26
CA HIS A 3 21.87 8.85 3.22
C HIS A 3 22.91 8.57 4.34
N VAL A 4 24.20 8.79 4.06
CA VAL A 4 25.29 8.69 5.06
C VAL A 4 25.14 9.79 6.10
N ASN A 5 25.09 11.06 5.68
CA ASN A 5 24.56 12.16 6.48
C ASN A 5 23.08 12.33 6.12
N PRO A 6 22.14 12.12 7.05
CA PRO A 6 20.73 12.22 6.72
C PRO A 6 20.29 13.62 6.29
N LYS A 7 19.33 13.70 5.36
CA LYS A 7 18.76 14.97 4.87
C LYS A 7 18.21 15.86 5.98
N ALA A 8 17.64 15.27 7.03
CA ALA A 8 17.14 16.00 8.20
C ALA A 8 18.25 16.71 9.00
N PHE A 9 19.51 16.33 8.78
CA PHE A 9 20.71 16.93 9.36
C PHE A 9 21.60 17.56 8.27
N SER A 10 20.96 18.21 7.30
CA SER A 10 21.62 18.95 6.21
C SER A 10 22.43 18.07 5.23
N GLY A 11 22.15 16.76 5.18
CA GLY A 11 22.72 15.86 4.19
C GLY A 11 22.30 16.18 2.75
N THR A 12 23.24 16.03 1.82
CA THR A 12 23.02 16.31 0.38
C THR A 12 22.46 15.09 -0.36
N GLU A 13 21.76 15.28 -1.49
CA GLU A 13 21.23 14.18 -2.32
C GLU A 13 22.23 13.66 -3.36
N THR A 14 23.52 13.76 -3.05
CA THR A 14 24.60 13.34 -3.96
C THR A 14 24.85 11.84 -3.85
N ALA A 15 25.29 11.20 -4.94
CA ALA A 15 25.60 9.76 -4.95
C ALA A 15 26.61 9.37 -3.88
N VAL A 16 27.59 10.24 -3.57
CA VAL A 16 28.59 10.03 -2.51
C VAL A 16 27.98 10.03 -1.10
N ASN A 17 26.84 10.70 -0.90
CA ASN A 17 26.12 10.70 0.37
C ASN A 17 25.08 9.58 0.43
N LEU A 18 24.98 8.70 -0.57
CA LEU A 18 24.05 7.58 -0.56
C LEU A 18 24.78 6.27 -0.26
N ARG A 19 24.14 5.41 0.52
CA ARG A 19 24.67 4.07 0.83
C ARG A 19 23.59 3.01 0.72
N VAL A 20 24.02 1.79 0.39
CA VAL A 20 23.14 0.63 0.34
C VAL A 20 23.31 -0.18 1.62
N ARG A 21 22.20 -0.37 2.34
CA ARG A 21 22.07 -1.29 3.46
C ARG A 21 20.86 -2.16 3.23
N CYS A 22 20.88 -3.37 3.80
CA CYS A 22 19.69 -4.20 3.86
C CYS A 22 18.60 -3.51 4.70
N ARG A 23 17.35 -3.94 4.52
CA ARG A 23 16.19 -3.35 5.21
C ARG A 23 16.36 -3.33 6.74
N ALA A 24 16.88 -4.43 7.32
CA ALA A 24 17.08 -4.56 8.76
C ALA A 24 18.14 -3.57 9.29
N HIS A 25 19.32 -3.53 8.66
CA HIS A 25 20.39 -2.61 9.06
C HIS A 25 20.05 -1.14 8.83
N ASN A 26 19.27 -0.84 7.79
CA ASN A 26 18.76 0.52 7.57
C ASN A 26 17.78 0.94 8.67
N ALA A 27 16.86 0.04 9.05
CA ALA A 27 15.90 0.31 10.13
C ALA A 27 16.59 0.51 11.49
N LEU A 28 17.61 -0.31 11.80
CA LEU A 28 18.40 -0.17 13.02
C LEU A 28 19.10 1.19 13.06
N TYR A 29 19.78 1.59 11.99
CA TYR A 29 20.46 2.87 11.91
C TYR A 29 19.49 4.06 12.02
N ALA A 30 18.36 4.02 11.31
CA ALA A 30 17.34 5.06 11.43
C ALA A 30 16.87 5.20 12.88
N GLY A 31 16.68 4.09 13.60
CA GLY A 31 16.31 4.10 15.01
C GLY A 31 17.37 4.69 15.93
N GLN A 32 18.65 4.47 15.63
CA GLN A 32 19.78 5.05 16.38
C GLN A 32 19.90 6.56 16.16
N VAL A 33 19.67 7.03 14.93
CA VAL A 33 19.89 8.41 14.52
C VAL A 33 18.70 9.33 14.82
N PHE A 34 17.48 8.85 14.57
CA PHE A 34 16.26 9.65 14.73
C PHE A 34 15.46 9.30 15.99
N GLY A 35 15.85 8.24 16.69
CA GLY A 35 15.09 7.68 17.82
C GLY A 35 14.02 6.68 17.37
N ARG A 36 13.90 5.57 18.09
CA ARG A 36 12.97 4.47 17.77
C ARG A 36 11.51 4.91 17.71
N ALA A 37 11.08 5.76 18.66
CA ALA A 37 9.70 6.27 18.70
C ALA A 37 9.36 7.13 17.47
N HIS A 38 10.28 7.98 17.04
CA HIS A 38 10.11 8.79 15.83
C HIS A 38 9.98 7.91 14.60
N VAL A 39 10.88 6.93 14.45
CA VAL A 39 10.87 6.00 13.31
C VAL A 39 9.59 5.19 13.27
N ALA A 40 9.14 4.64 14.40
CA ALA A 40 7.88 3.91 14.51
C ALA A 40 6.69 4.77 14.06
N ARG A 41 6.56 5.98 14.63
CA ARG A 41 5.50 6.93 14.24
C ARG A 41 5.50 7.24 12.74
N ARG A 42 6.68 7.43 12.14
CA ARG A 42 6.80 7.67 10.69
C ARG A 42 6.43 6.45 9.86
N MET A 43 6.77 5.23 10.32
CA MET A 43 6.34 4.00 9.68
C MET A 43 4.82 3.82 9.75
N ASP A 44 4.20 4.10 10.90
CA ASP A 44 2.76 4.01 11.09
C ASP A 44 2.02 5.03 10.23
N LEU A 45 2.48 6.28 10.23
CA LEU A 45 1.93 7.30 9.32
C LEU A 45 2.02 6.89 7.85
N ARG A 46 3.12 6.22 7.45
CA ARG A 46 3.24 5.71 6.08
C ARG A 46 2.26 4.58 5.81
N ARG A 47 2.12 3.64 6.76
CA ARG A 47 1.16 2.53 6.64
C ARG A 47 -0.27 3.02 6.57
N ASN A 48 -0.64 4.01 7.38
CA ASN A 48 -1.99 4.59 7.41
C ASN A 48 -2.32 5.44 6.17
N LYS A 49 -1.29 6.03 5.53
CA LYS A 49 -1.45 6.72 4.24
C LYS A 49 -1.67 5.76 3.08
N CYS A 50 -1.16 4.54 3.17
CA CYS A 50 -1.50 3.51 2.21
C CYS A 50 -2.92 3.03 2.55
N PRO A 51 -3.85 2.96 1.57
CA PRO A 51 -5.13 2.32 1.82
C PRO A 51 -4.89 0.91 2.35
N PRO A 52 -5.75 0.39 3.24
CA PRO A 52 -5.63 -0.99 3.69
C PRO A 52 -5.57 -1.90 2.46
N PRO A 53 -4.84 -3.03 2.52
CA PRO A 53 -4.68 -3.93 1.38
C PRO A 53 -6.02 -4.30 0.74
N THR A 54 -7.04 -4.39 1.57
CA THR A 54 -8.44 -4.64 1.22
C THR A 54 -9.00 -3.55 0.29
N ALA A 55 -8.95 -2.28 0.70
CA ALA A 55 -9.38 -1.14 -0.13
C ALA A 55 -8.56 -1.01 -1.42
N ALA A 56 -7.25 -1.28 -1.37
CA ALA A 56 -6.40 -1.32 -2.56
C ALA A 56 -6.80 -2.46 -3.51
N SER A 57 -7.16 -3.63 -2.98
CA SER A 57 -7.63 -4.77 -3.76
C SER A 57 -8.97 -4.50 -4.43
N PHE A 58 -9.92 -3.91 -3.72
CA PHE A 58 -11.22 -3.48 -4.27
C PHE A 58 -11.06 -2.39 -5.34
N GLU A 59 -10.17 -1.41 -5.14
CA GLU A 59 -9.88 -0.39 -6.16
C GLU A 59 -9.26 -1.02 -7.42
N THR A 60 -8.35 -1.98 -7.24
CA THR A 60 -7.74 -2.73 -8.35
C THR A 60 -8.79 -3.56 -9.10
N ALA A 61 -9.68 -4.24 -8.37
CA ALA A 61 -10.79 -4.99 -8.96
C ALA A 61 -11.74 -4.06 -9.74
N ALA A 62 -12.09 -2.89 -9.20
CA ALA A 62 -12.92 -1.90 -9.88
C ALA A 62 -12.29 -1.44 -11.21
N ARG A 63 -10.97 -1.21 -11.22
CA ARG A 63 -10.22 -0.87 -12.43
C ARG A 63 -10.22 -2.01 -13.44
N GLY A 64 -10.08 -3.26 -12.98
CA GLY A 64 -10.17 -4.45 -13.81
C GLY A 64 -11.53 -4.58 -14.49
N LEU A 65 -12.63 -4.45 -13.74
CA LEU A 65 -13.99 -4.54 -14.27
C LEU A 65 -14.28 -3.46 -15.32
N ARG A 66 -13.86 -2.21 -15.09
CA ARG A 66 -13.99 -1.15 -16.11
C ARG A 66 -13.21 -1.47 -17.38
N SER A 67 -12.03 -2.09 -17.24
CA SER A 67 -11.20 -2.49 -18.39
C SER A 67 -11.82 -3.66 -19.17
N LEU A 68 -12.65 -4.49 -18.52
CA LEU A 68 -13.44 -5.55 -19.15
C LEU A 68 -14.73 -5.04 -19.81
N GLY A 69 -15.05 -3.75 -19.67
CA GLY A 69 -16.20 -3.11 -20.35
C GLY A 69 -17.43 -2.91 -19.47
N PHE A 70 -17.40 -3.26 -18.19
CA PHE A 70 -18.50 -2.97 -17.27
C PHE A 70 -18.59 -1.47 -16.97
N ARG A 71 -19.82 -0.93 -16.88
CA ARG A 71 -20.00 0.49 -16.55
C ARG A 71 -19.60 0.73 -15.10
N GLU A 72 -19.07 1.92 -14.81
CA GLU A 72 -18.65 2.28 -13.45
C GLU A 72 -19.74 2.05 -12.38
N PRO A 73 -21.03 2.42 -12.60
CA PRO A 73 -22.07 2.17 -11.60
C PRO A 73 -22.32 0.68 -11.34
N GLU A 74 -22.17 -0.17 -12.35
CA GLU A 74 -22.37 -1.62 -12.25
C GLU A 74 -21.22 -2.27 -11.48
N ALA A 75 -19.98 -1.96 -11.88
CA ALA A 75 -18.78 -2.43 -11.21
C ALA A 75 -18.77 -2.01 -9.73
N ARG A 76 -19.16 -0.76 -9.44
CA ARG A 76 -19.24 -0.26 -8.07
C ARG A 76 -20.29 -1.00 -7.24
N ARG A 77 -21.51 -1.21 -7.77
CA ARG A 77 -22.58 -1.95 -7.06
C ARG A 77 -22.20 -3.41 -6.76
N ALA A 78 -21.56 -4.09 -7.71
CA ALA A 78 -21.09 -5.46 -7.51
C ALA A 78 -20.06 -5.53 -6.37
N LEU A 79 -19.10 -4.60 -6.37
CA LEU A 79 -18.08 -4.52 -5.32
C LEU A 79 -18.65 -4.08 -3.96
N GLU A 80 -19.62 -3.17 -3.92
CA GLU A 80 -20.35 -2.80 -2.69
C GLU A 80 -21.06 -4.01 -2.09
N THR A 81 -21.64 -4.87 -2.93
CA THR A 81 -22.28 -6.12 -2.49
C THR A 81 -21.25 -7.08 -1.87
N LEU A 82 -20.08 -7.23 -2.51
CA LEU A 82 -19.00 -8.07 -1.97
C LEU A 82 -18.38 -7.50 -0.70
N ALA A 83 -18.29 -6.18 -0.56
CA ALA A 83 -17.75 -5.54 0.63
C ALA A 83 -18.57 -5.82 1.91
N THR A 84 -19.82 -6.25 1.78
CA THR A 84 -20.65 -6.68 2.93
C THR A 84 -20.28 -8.08 3.46
N LYS A 85 -19.57 -8.89 2.67
CA LYS A 85 -19.18 -10.26 3.04
C LYS A 85 -17.86 -10.23 3.83
N ARG A 86 -17.85 -10.75 5.05
CA ARG A 86 -16.65 -10.82 5.90
C ARG A 86 -15.50 -11.60 5.23
N ASP A 87 -15.83 -12.61 4.44
CA ASP A 87 -14.85 -13.43 3.71
C ASP A 87 -14.12 -12.64 2.61
N MET A 88 -14.69 -11.51 2.18
CA MET A 88 -14.11 -10.64 1.15
C MET A 88 -13.19 -9.58 1.72
N GLU A 89 -13.17 -9.36 3.04
CA GLU A 89 -12.32 -8.34 3.65
C GLU A 89 -10.85 -8.59 3.33
N ALA A 90 -10.35 -9.82 3.47
CA ALA A 90 -8.95 -10.16 3.20
C ALA A 90 -8.73 -10.86 1.84
N ALA A 91 -9.72 -10.87 0.95
CA ALA A 91 -9.64 -11.60 -0.29
C ALA A 91 -8.59 -10.97 -1.24
N PRO A 92 -7.79 -11.81 -1.95
CA PRO A 92 -6.90 -11.32 -2.99
C PRO A 92 -7.71 -10.79 -4.19
N VAL A 93 -7.10 -9.92 -4.99
CA VAL A 93 -7.75 -9.24 -6.12
C VAL A 93 -8.42 -10.22 -7.08
N GLU A 94 -7.78 -11.35 -7.34
CA GLU A 94 -8.28 -12.40 -8.23
C GLU A 94 -9.59 -13.01 -7.74
N THR A 95 -9.73 -13.21 -6.42
CA THR A 95 -10.97 -13.71 -5.81
C THR A 95 -12.06 -12.66 -5.90
N ILE A 96 -11.75 -11.40 -5.58
CA ILE A 96 -12.72 -10.29 -5.69
C ILE A 96 -13.22 -10.13 -7.12
N LEU A 97 -12.34 -10.22 -8.12
CA LEU A 97 -12.70 -10.13 -9.54
C LEU A 97 -13.62 -11.28 -9.97
N ARG A 98 -13.29 -12.53 -9.60
CA ARG A 98 -14.13 -13.69 -9.94
C ARG A 98 -15.53 -13.57 -9.33
N GLU A 99 -15.60 -13.23 -8.06
CA GLU A 99 -16.88 -13.03 -7.35
C GLU A 99 -17.68 -11.87 -7.94
N ALA A 100 -17.02 -10.78 -8.35
CA ALA A 100 -17.70 -9.64 -8.94
C ALA A 100 -18.28 -9.99 -10.31
N LEU A 101 -17.58 -10.79 -11.11
CA LEU A 101 -18.09 -11.29 -12.39
C LEU A 101 -19.33 -12.17 -12.20
N LEU A 102 -19.37 -13.03 -11.18
CA LEU A 102 -20.55 -13.85 -10.85
C LEU A 102 -21.78 -13.02 -10.44
N VAL A 103 -21.59 -11.79 -9.97
CA VAL A 103 -22.70 -10.86 -9.66
C VAL A 103 -23.17 -10.10 -10.90
N LEU A 104 -22.30 -9.90 -11.87
CA LEU A 104 -22.53 -9.07 -13.06
C LEU A 104 -23.06 -9.86 -14.28
N THR A 105 -22.96 -11.20 -14.25
CA THR A 105 -23.42 -12.10 -15.31
C THR A 105 -24.47 -13.07 -14.77
#